data_AF-A0A3B0X5F4-F1
#
_entry.id   AF-A0A3B0X5F4-F1
#
_cell.length_a   1.000
_cell.length_b   1.000
_cell.length_c   1.000
_cell.angle_alpha   90.00
_cell.angle_beta   90.00
_cell.angle_gamma   90.00
#
_symmetry.space_group_name_H-M   'P 1'
#
loop_
_entity.id
_entity.type
_entity.pdbx_description
1 polymer ?
#
loop_
_entity_poly.entity_id
_entity_poly.type
_entity_poly.pdbx_seq_one_letter_code
_entity_poly.pdbx_strand_id
1 'polypeptide(L)'
;MAEADLYQWVNLTKKALFADNTDYKNDTVVIDNEERLGDLHFVCEFKDAKPELFKARIVSADKKNAKYNKNEKKRNRAFRMEKDDCIKAPPHLTSDKTKTKFTIPVQLPPAGGNKYKIEAKYDGKIIESKKIIETRRRLYYQIISMKQVSCPKSFDNFEKEFLKADCKHMIEMISKDESKKSLKFTKTIQRKNKAAFITHAKGKYTISKYSPYAIAIIFVNNIAYITENINKDKKNIKIPSFKTASKDLPNNLTSEVTVTLTNEVGKPVYLWNGLDDDDDAAKKGKYWLKAARIVKSDGTEINIPPDAITIDKSAKLNTGGYHKVKVILDHKVLANWADKILWEGYNVKGSVNDLEGVLELETYVVEKFLGGFSSGGSNEVLIATRSWWSAIKKTSQSLIQTVNHEVGHKIGMVATGNVKKPAVKPNQVTFLDSNTPDSHDDLYGQYHKNCGKKNNSKGHQGPHCENGVNYTKSKNTWYGTPKCVMFGSTRMKDSKSGVYKNTPQYFCKKCSKSIRKLDLNGHNIAALRNEFK
;
A
#
# COMPACT_ATOMS: atom_id res chain seq x y z
N MET A 1 22.12 -36.09 -23.66
CA MET A 1 21.99 -34.87 -22.84
C MET A 1 20.51 -34.52 -22.74
N ALA A 2 19.98 -34.25 -21.55
CA ALA A 2 18.60 -33.79 -21.43
C ALA A 2 18.47 -32.43 -22.14
N GLU A 3 17.53 -32.28 -23.07
CA GLU A 3 17.24 -30.98 -23.68
C GLU A 3 16.76 -30.01 -22.59
N ALA A 4 17.22 -28.77 -22.65
CA ALA A 4 16.85 -27.75 -21.67
C ALA A 4 15.33 -27.50 -21.65
N ASP A 5 14.77 -27.30 -20.46
CA ASP A 5 13.38 -26.89 -20.27
C ASP A 5 13.10 -25.59 -21.05
N LEU A 6 11.91 -25.47 -21.62
CA LEU A 6 11.41 -24.25 -22.25
C LEU A 6 10.68 -23.39 -21.22
N TYR A 7 10.88 -22.08 -21.28
CA TYR A 7 10.17 -21.14 -20.40
C TYR A 7 9.11 -20.37 -21.17
N GLN A 8 7.87 -20.37 -20.66
CA GLN A 8 6.75 -19.60 -21.23
C GLN A 8 6.33 -18.49 -20.28
N TRP A 9 6.40 -17.25 -20.73
CA TRP A 9 6.03 -16.03 -20.00
C TRP A 9 4.55 -15.72 -20.14
N VAL A 10 3.74 -16.40 -19.35
CA VAL A 10 2.27 -16.48 -19.49
C VAL A 10 1.53 -15.17 -19.21
N ASN A 11 2.18 -14.17 -18.61
CA ASN A 11 1.54 -12.89 -18.31
C ASN A 11 1.83 -11.79 -19.34
N LEU A 12 2.89 -11.93 -20.15
CA LEU A 12 3.31 -10.92 -21.11
C LEU A 12 2.57 -11.09 -22.43
N THR A 13 2.27 -9.98 -23.11
CA THR A 13 1.76 -10.04 -24.49
C THR A 13 2.89 -10.27 -25.48
N LYS A 14 2.58 -10.85 -26.63
CA LYS A 14 3.53 -11.10 -27.72
C LYS A 14 3.92 -9.77 -28.39
N LYS A 15 4.98 -9.13 -27.88
CA LYS A 15 5.56 -7.89 -28.40
C LYS A 15 7.08 -7.92 -28.26
N ALA A 16 7.79 -7.49 -29.31
CA ALA A 16 9.26 -7.40 -29.37
C ALA A 16 9.90 -6.77 -28.14
N LEU A 17 9.31 -5.68 -27.63
CA LEU A 17 9.70 -4.97 -26.42
C LEU A 17 9.98 -5.87 -25.20
N PHE A 18 9.26 -6.99 -25.10
CA PHE A 18 9.37 -7.92 -23.98
C PHE A 18 10.31 -9.09 -24.25
N ALA A 19 10.67 -9.34 -25.51
CA ALA A 19 11.64 -10.35 -25.94
C ALA A 19 13.07 -9.79 -26.03
N ASP A 20 13.35 -8.71 -25.29
CA ASP A 20 14.62 -7.99 -25.36
C ASP A 20 15.69 -8.67 -24.46
N ASN A 21 16.84 -8.99 -25.07
CA ASN A 21 17.98 -9.71 -24.50
C ASN A 21 18.96 -8.84 -23.68
N THR A 22 18.65 -7.56 -23.49
CA THR A 22 19.67 -6.57 -23.08
C THR A 22 19.89 -6.41 -21.57
N ASP A 23 19.11 -7.06 -20.70
CA ASP A 23 19.22 -6.85 -19.24
C ASP A 23 19.97 -8.01 -18.53
N TYR A 24 21.29 -8.06 -18.73
CA TYR A 24 22.24 -9.01 -18.14
C TYR A 24 22.54 -8.70 -16.66
N LYS A 25 21.54 -8.74 -15.78
CA LYS A 25 21.79 -8.90 -14.35
C LYS A 25 21.60 -10.37 -13.97
N ASN A 26 22.74 -11.00 -13.65
CA ASN A 26 22.96 -12.30 -12.99
C ASN A 26 21.75 -13.25 -12.90
N ASP A 27 21.83 -14.36 -13.64
CA ASP A 27 20.91 -15.51 -13.57
C ASP A 27 19.47 -15.31 -14.06
N THR A 28 19.16 -14.18 -14.71
CA THR A 28 17.86 -14.00 -15.37
C THR A 28 17.78 -14.76 -16.68
N VAL A 29 16.64 -15.41 -16.90
CA VAL A 29 16.41 -16.18 -18.13
C VAL A 29 16.12 -15.22 -19.28
N VAL A 30 16.93 -15.31 -20.32
CA VAL A 30 16.78 -14.55 -21.55
C VAL A 30 15.49 -14.98 -22.25
N ILE A 31 14.67 -14.00 -22.67
CA ILE A 31 13.51 -14.26 -23.52
C ILE A 31 14.01 -14.23 -24.96
N ASP A 32 14.47 -15.38 -25.41
CA ASP A 32 15.14 -15.58 -26.69
C ASP A 32 14.31 -15.15 -27.92
N ASN A 33 12.98 -15.19 -27.83
CA ASN A 33 12.08 -14.73 -28.88
C ASN A 33 10.66 -14.47 -28.36
N GLU A 34 9.84 -13.81 -29.19
CA GLU A 34 8.45 -13.47 -28.88
C GLU A 34 7.51 -14.69 -28.74
N GLU A 35 7.87 -15.86 -29.28
CA GLU A 35 7.05 -17.08 -29.14
C GLU A 35 7.02 -17.59 -27.69
N ARG A 36 7.91 -17.10 -26.83
CA ARG A 36 7.90 -17.37 -25.39
C ARG A 36 6.93 -16.51 -24.60
N LEU A 37 6.22 -15.58 -25.24
CA LEU A 37 5.35 -14.61 -24.58
C LEU A 37 3.88 -14.98 -24.74
N GLY A 38 3.13 -14.96 -23.64
CA GLY A 38 1.68 -15.19 -23.64
C GLY A 38 1.32 -16.63 -23.95
N ASP A 39 0.42 -16.81 -24.93
CA ASP A 39 -0.04 -18.14 -25.35
C ASP A 39 1.09 -18.94 -26.00
N LEU A 40 1.10 -20.23 -25.72
CA LEU A 40 2.04 -21.16 -26.31
C LEU A 40 1.57 -21.50 -27.73
N HIS A 41 2.43 -21.32 -28.73
CA HIS A 41 2.09 -21.57 -30.13
C HIS A 41 2.73 -22.88 -30.62
N PHE A 42 1.90 -23.79 -31.09
CA PHE A 42 2.36 -25.04 -31.72
C PHE A 42 2.29 -24.93 -33.22
N VAL A 43 3.39 -25.24 -33.88
CA VAL A 43 3.44 -25.40 -35.32
C VAL A 43 3.34 -26.88 -35.65
N CYS A 44 2.30 -27.26 -36.38
CA CYS A 44 2.12 -28.63 -36.85
C CYS A 44 2.33 -28.64 -38.36
N GLU A 45 3.26 -29.47 -38.83
CA GLU A 45 3.56 -29.67 -40.24
C GLU A 45 3.31 -31.13 -40.62
N PHE A 46 2.50 -31.33 -41.65
CA PHE A 46 2.12 -32.63 -42.18
C PHE A 46 2.69 -32.75 -43.59
N LYS A 47 3.32 -33.88 -43.87
CA LYS A 47 3.76 -34.29 -45.21
C LYS A 47 3.11 -35.62 -45.51
N ASP A 48 2.33 -35.69 -46.59
CA ASP A 48 1.63 -36.91 -47.02
C ASP A 48 0.78 -37.56 -45.89
N ALA A 49 0.17 -36.72 -45.04
CA ALA A 49 -0.55 -37.13 -43.83
C ALA A 49 -1.90 -36.39 -43.72
N LYS A 50 -2.89 -37.03 -43.08
CA LYS A 50 -4.28 -36.56 -42.92
C LYS A 50 -4.44 -35.70 -41.66
N PRO A 51 -4.46 -34.35 -41.75
CA PRO A 51 -4.48 -33.50 -40.56
C PRO A 51 -5.70 -33.74 -39.65
N GLU A 52 -6.82 -34.20 -40.19
CA GLU A 52 -8.04 -34.53 -39.45
C GLU A 52 -7.87 -35.67 -38.42
N LEU A 53 -6.86 -36.52 -38.60
CA LEU A 53 -6.51 -37.58 -37.66
C LEU A 53 -5.64 -37.07 -36.49
N PHE A 54 -5.09 -35.86 -36.61
CA PHE A 54 -4.24 -35.28 -35.59
C PHE A 54 -5.05 -34.70 -34.43
N LYS A 55 -4.59 -35.02 -33.23
CA LYS A 55 -5.08 -34.46 -31.97
C LYS A 55 -3.89 -34.13 -31.08
N ALA A 56 -3.88 -32.98 -30.44
CA ALA A 56 -2.89 -32.68 -29.41
C ALA A 56 -3.56 -32.23 -28.12
N ARG A 57 -2.87 -32.41 -26.99
CA ARG A 57 -3.31 -31.89 -25.70
C ARG A 57 -2.12 -31.53 -24.84
N ILE A 58 -2.35 -30.61 -23.90
CA ILE A 58 -1.37 -30.28 -22.87
C ILE A 58 -1.59 -31.18 -21.67
N VAL A 59 -0.51 -31.84 -21.25
CA VAL A 59 -0.50 -32.72 -20.08
C VAL A 59 0.45 -32.18 -19.02
N SER A 60 0.15 -32.47 -17.76
CA SER A 60 0.97 -32.04 -16.63
C SER A 60 2.26 -32.86 -16.59
N ALA A 61 3.42 -32.20 -16.66
CA ALA A 61 4.72 -32.85 -16.50
C ALA A 61 5.11 -33.01 -15.01
N ASP A 62 4.45 -32.26 -14.12
CA ASP A 62 4.69 -32.30 -12.67
C ASP A 62 3.36 -32.42 -11.90
N LYS A 63 3.26 -33.40 -11.00
CA LYS A 63 2.10 -33.61 -10.11
C LYS A 63 1.91 -32.44 -9.13
N LYS A 64 2.96 -31.64 -8.89
CA LYS A 64 2.95 -30.46 -8.01
C LYS A 64 2.46 -29.19 -8.71
N ASN A 65 1.97 -29.27 -9.96
CA ASN A 65 1.34 -28.14 -10.63
C ASN A 65 0.20 -27.55 -9.77
N ALA A 66 0.11 -26.22 -9.74
CA ALA A 66 -0.91 -25.51 -8.98
C ALA A 66 -2.28 -25.82 -9.57
N LYS A 67 -3.24 -26.13 -8.69
CA LYS A 67 -4.62 -26.42 -9.07
C LYS A 67 -5.50 -25.23 -8.72
N TYR A 68 -6.31 -24.82 -9.70
CA TYR A 68 -7.38 -23.87 -9.51
C TYR A 68 -8.68 -24.63 -9.24
N ASN A 69 -9.44 -24.20 -8.23
CA ASN A 69 -10.73 -24.80 -7.90
C ASN A 69 -11.81 -24.35 -8.89
N LYS A 70 -13.01 -24.95 -8.81
CA LYS A 70 -14.13 -24.67 -9.71
C LYS A 70 -14.56 -23.19 -9.67
N ASN A 71 -14.53 -22.57 -8.49
CA ASN A 71 -14.93 -21.18 -8.30
C ASN A 71 -13.91 -20.21 -8.92
N GLU A 72 -12.62 -20.42 -8.67
CA GLU A 72 -11.54 -19.65 -9.29
C GLU A 72 -11.63 -19.71 -10.81
N LYS A 73 -11.75 -20.92 -11.37
CA LYS A 73 -11.93 -21.13 -12.81
C LYS A 73 -13.18 -20.44 -13.36
N LYS A 74 -14.29 -20.44 -12.62
CA LYS A 74 -15.51 -19.75 -13.03
C LYS A 74 -15.27 -18.24 -13.14
N ARG A 75 -14.53 -17.64 -12.21
CA ARG A 75 -14.29 -16.18 -12.13
C ARG A 75 -13.25 -15.67 -13.13
N ASN A 76 -12.21 -16.44 -13.39
CA ASN A 76 -11.14 -16.03 -14.31
C ASN A 76 -10.86 -17.14 -15.34
N ARG A 77 -11.09 -16.83 -16.62
CA ARG A 77 -10.86 -17.77 -17.73
C ARG A 77 -9.40 -18.22 -17.80
N ALA A 78 -8.44 -17.35 -17.46
CA ALA A 78 -7.02 -17.71 -17.46
C ALA A 78 -6.68 -18.85 -16.47
N PHE A 79 -7.50 -19.08 -15.44
CA PHE A 79 -7.31 -20.21 -14.52
C PHE A 79 -7.79 -21.55 -15.08
N ARG A 80 -8.45 -21.53 -16.24
CA ARG A 80 -8.84 -22.72 -16.99
C ARG A 80 -7.66 -23.10 -17.87
N MET A 81 -7.18 -24.30 -17.66
CA MET A 81 -6.65 -25.06 -18.78
C MET A 81 -7.90 -25.48 -19.54
N GLU A 82 -8.00 -25.18 -20.84
CA GLU A 82 -9.06 -25.72 -21.69
C GLU A 82 -8.89 -27.24 -21.65
N LYS A 83 -9.60 -27.85 -20.69
CA LYS A 83 -9.57 -29.28 -20.43
C LYS A 83 -10.46 -29.87 -21.51
N ASP A 84 -9.94 -30.88 -22.17
CA ASP A 84 -10.71 -31.83 -22.98
C ASP A 84 -10.97 -31.43 -24.44
N ASP A 85 -10.65 -30.20 -24.85
CA ASP A 85 -10.50 -29.91 -26.27
C ASP A 85 -9.14 -30.43 -26.71
N CYS A 86 -9.12 -31.67 -27.21
CA CYS A 86 -8.10 -32.05 -28.15
C CYS A 86 -7.95 -30.90 -29.14
N ILE A 87 -6.77 -30.31 -29.18
CA ILE A 87 -6.35 -29.43 -30.24
C ILE A 87 -6.48 -30.25 -31.52
N LYS A 88 -7.47 -29.93 -32.35
CA LYS A 88 -7.71 -30.58 -33.63
C LYS A 88 -7.16 -29.70 -34.74
N ALA A 89 -6.81 -30.31 -35.86
CA ALA A 89 -6.57 -29.56 -37.08
C ALA A 89 -7.83 -28.74 -37.46
N PRO A 90 -7.67 -27.51 -37.96
CA PRO A 90 -8.78 -26.74 -38.51
C PRO A 90 -9.56 -27.55 -39.56
N PRO A 91 -10.91 -27.55 -39.52
CA PRO A 91 -11.74 -28.42 -40.36
C PRO A 91 -11.65 -28.12 -41.88
N HIS A 92 -11.05 -26.99 -42.27
CA HIS A 92 -10.88 -26.56 -43.66
C HIS A 92 -9.50 -26.89 -44.25
N LEU A 93 -8.63 -27.61 -43.53
CA LEU A 93 -7.38 -28.12 -44.09
C LEU A 93 -7.67 -29.41 -44.87
N THR A 94 -8.17 -29.25 -46.10
CA THR A 94 -8.42 -30.37 -47.03
C THR A 94 -7.11 -30.94 -47.61
N SER A 95 -7.14 -32.23 -47.91
CA SER A 95 -6.03 -33.16 -48.18
C SER A 95 -5.20 -32.91 -49.44
N ASP A 96 -5.40 -31.82 -50.17
CA ASP A 96 -4.85 -31.66 -51.52
C ASP A 96 -3.45 -31.02 -51.55
N LYS A 97 -2.86 -30.76 -50.37
CA LYS A 97 -1.52 -30.17 -50.25
C LYS A 97 -0.52 -31.21 -49.74
N THR A 98 0.51 -31.46 -50.55
CA THR A 98 1.70 -32.28 -50.23
C THR A 98 2.40 -31.84 -48.93
N LYS A 99 2.21 -30.59 -48.50
CA LYS A 99 2.59 -30.09 -47.18
C LYS A 99 1.51 -29.17 -46.60
N THR A 100 1.08 -29.46 -45.38
CA THR A 100 0.13 -28.61 -44.64
C THR A 100 0.77 -28.13 -43.35
N LYS A 101 0.73 -26.82 -43.10
CA LYS A 101 1.28 -26.19 -41.90
C LYS A 101 0.22 -25.30 -41.25
N PHE A 102 0.00 -25.45 -39.95
CA PHE A 102 -0.86 -24.55 -39.19
C PHE A 102 -0.33 -24.32 -37.77
N THR A 103 -0.82 -23.24 -37.16
CA THR A 103 -0.42 -22.84 -35.81
C THR A 103 -1.62 -22.86 -34.87
N ILE A 104 -1.47 -23.49 -33.71
CA ILE A 104 -2.48 -23.46 -32.64
C ILE A 104 -1.96 -22.67 -31.45
N PRO A 105 -2.65 -21.60 -31.02
CA PRO A 105 -2.40 -20.94 -29.75
C PRO A 105 -3.02 -21.72 -28.60
N VAL A 106 -2.29 -21.88 -27.50
CA VAL A 106 -2.76 -22.56 -26.30
C VAL A 106 -2.44 -21.75 -25.06
N GLN A 107 -3.51 -21.36 -24.36
CA GLN A 107 -3.39 -20.64 -23.11
C GLN A 107 -2.98 -21.59 -21.97
N LEU A 108 -1.82 -21.33 -21.36
CA LEU A 108 -1.41 -22.00 -20.14
C LEU A 108 -1.92 -21.24 -18.90
N PRO A 109 -2.35 -21.93 -17.83
CA PRO A 109 -2.71 -21.26 -16.59
C PRO A 109 -1.56 -20.41 -16.02
N PRO A 110 -1.84 -19.25 -15.41
CA PRO A 110 -0.82 -18.27 -15.07
C PRO A 110 0.04 -18.65 -13.85
N ALA A 111 -0.15 -19.83 -13.26
CA ALA A 111 0.55 -20.19 -12.04
C ALA A 111 2.03 -20.43 -12.29
N GLY A 112 2.90 -19.76 -11.53
CA GLY A 112 4.35 -19.90 -11.66
C GLY A 112 4.86 -21.31 -11.39
N GLY A 113 5.88 -21.71 -12.15
CA GLY A 113 6.60 -22.97 -11.99
C GLY A 113 5.74 -24.21 -12.26
N ASN A 114 4.62 -24.06 -12.95
CA ASN A 114 3.90 -25.21 -13.49
C ASN A 114 4.63 -25.75 -14.72
N LYS A 115 4.78 -27.07 -14.78
CA LYS A 115 5.49 -27.78 -15.85
C LYS A 115 4.53 -28.60 -16.70
N TYR A 116 4.67 -28.50 -18.01
CA TYR A 116 3.78 -29.10 -19.00
C TYR A 116 4.55 -29.84 -20.08
N LYS A 117 3.89 -30.83 -20.68
CA LYS A 117 4.30 -31.50 -21.91
C LYS A 117 3.14 -31.44 -22.90
N ILE A 118 3.46 -31.68 -24.16
CA ILE A 118 2.48 -31.85 -25.23
C ILE A 118 2.38 -33.33 -25.50
N GLU A 119 1.17 -33.85 -25.54
CA GLU A 119 0.88 -35.18 -26.04
C GLU A 119 0.16 -35.03 -27.38
N ALA A 120 0.74 -35.58 -28.43
CA ALA A 120 0.15 -35.61 -29.76
C ALA A 120 -0.26 -37.03 -30.11
N LYS A 121 -1.45 -37.18 -30.68
CA LYS A 121 -2.01 -38.42 -31.20
C LYS A 121 -2.24 -38.28 -32.70
N TYR A 122 -1.73 -39.22 -33.47
CA TYR A 122 -1.98 -39.33 -34.91
C TYR A 122 -2.18 -40.80 -35.24
N ASP A 123 -3.30 -41.12 -35.89
CA ASP A 123 -3.65 -42.48 -36.32
C ASP A 123 -3.45 -43.55 -35.22
N GLY A 124 -4.04 -43.30 -34.03
CA GLY A 124 -3.93 -44.19 -32.88
C GLY A 124 -2.62 -44.08 -32.09
N LYS A 125 -1.51 -43.68 -32.71
CA LYS A 125 -0.20 -43.54 -32.06
C LYS A 125 -0.11 -42.27 -31.24
N ILE A 126 0.37 -42.38 -30.01
CA ILE A 126 0.60 -41.26 -29.10
C ILE A 126 2.10 -41.00 -28.95
N ILE A 127 2.50 -39.75 -29.04
CA ILE A 127 3.86 -39.27 -28.77
C ILE A 127 3.82 -38.11 -27.78
N GLU A 128 4.82 -38.06 -26.90
CA GLU A 128 5.02 -36.92 -25.99
C GLU A 128 6.17 -36.04 -26.47
N SER A 129 6.05 -34.74 -26.21
CA SER A 129 7.17 -33.81 -26.36
C SER A 129 8.30 -34.18 -25.40
N LYS A 130 9.54 -34.22 -25.91
CA LYS A 130 10.75 -34.38 -25.08
C LYS A 130 10.97 -33.18 -24.16
N LYS A 131 10.67 -31.98 -24.66
CA LYS A 131 10.80 -30.72 -23.92
C LYS A 131 9.67 -30.56 -22.91
N ILE A 132 10.03 -30.04 -21.75
CA ILE A 132 9.10 -29.60 -20.70
C ILE A 132 8.97 -28.10 -20.81
N ILE A 133 7.74 -27.59 -20.76
CA ILE A 133 7.44 -26.16 -20.73
C ILE A 133 7.15 -25.77 -19.28
N GLU A 134 7.96 -24.88 -18.72
CA GLU A 134 7.74 -24.26 -17.41
C GLU A 134 7.15 -22.85 -17.57
N THR A 135 6.09 -22.57 -16.84
CA THR A 135 5.43 -21.27 -16.81
C THR A 135 6.16 -20.30 -15.88
N ARG A 136 6.45 -19.10 -16.39
CA ARG A 136 7.09 -17.99 -15.69
C ARG A 136 6.32 -16.69 -15.90
N ARG A 137 6.58 -15.70 -15.05
CA ARG A 137 5.92 -14.39 -15.09
C ARG A 137 6.91 -13.28 -14.88
N ARG A 138 6.77 -12.16 -15.57
CA ARG A 138 7.69 -11.01 -15.46
C ARG A 138 6.93 -9.74 -15.18
N LEU A 139 7.46 -8.92 -14.29
CA LEU A 139 7.04 -7.55 -14.08
C LEU A 139 8.25 -6.63 -14.18
N TYR A 140 8.01 -5.41 -14.62
CA TYR A 140 9.01 -4.37 -14.72
C TYR A 140 8.83 -3.40 -13.57
N TYR A 141 9.91 -2.79 -13.09
CA TYR A 141 9.79 -1.76 -12.08
C TYR A 141 10.81 -0.63 -12.29
N GLN A 142 10.44 0.57 -11.87
CA GLN A 142 11.32 1.73 -11.85
C GLN A 142 11.39 2.28 -10.45
N ILE A 143 12.61 2.54 -9.97
CA ILE A 143 12.82 3.25 -8.71
C ILE A 143 12.85 4.75 -8.98
N ILE A 144 12.06 5.50 -8.22
CA ILE A 144 12.03 6.95 -8.25
C ILE A 144 12.17 7.44 -6.81
N SER A 145 12.94 8.49 -6.58
CA SER A 145 13.07 9.07 -5.24
C SER A 145 12.84 10.56 -5.26
N MET A 146 12.26 11.11 -4.21
CA MET A 146 12.32 12.56 -3.98
C MET A 146 13.79 13.01 -3.82
N LYS A 147 14.09 14.25 -4.24
CA LYS A 147 15.35 14.91 -3.87
C LYS A 147 15.54 14.82 -2.35
N GLN A 148 16.77 14.60 -1.90
CA GLN A 148 17.14 14.47 -0.47
C GLN A 148 16.57 13.22 0.25
N VAL A 149 15.86 12.34 -0.46
CA VAL A 149 15.36 11.07 0.08
C VAL A 149 16.24 9.93 -0.44
N SER A 150 16.78 9.12 0.48
CA SER A 150 17.59 7.95 0.16
C SER A 150 16.73 6.71 -0.05
N CYS A 151 16.96 5.98 -1.13
CA CYS A 151 16.41 4.63 -1.35
C CYS A 151 17.45 3.55 -1.02
N PRO A 152 17.05 2.28 -0.85
CA PRO A 152 17.98 1.16 -0.79
C PRO A 152 18.92 1.15 -2.00
N LYS A 153 20.19 0.75 -1.77
CA LYS A 153 21.20 0.62 -2.84
C LYS A 153 20.99 -0.64 -3.70
N SER A 154 20.33 -1.65 -3.15
CA SER A 154 20.06 -2.94 -3.81
C SER A 154 18.62 -3.37 -3.51
N PHE A 155 18.03 -4.05 -4.49
CA PHE A 155 16.68 -4.62 -4.44
C PHE A 155 16.72 -6.16 -4.58
N ASP A 156 17.88 -6.79 -4.47
CA ASP A 156 18.07 -8.22 -4.68
C ASP A 156 17.15 -9.06 -3.77
N ASN A 157 16.95 -8.65 -2.52
CA ASN A 157 16.03 -9.35 -1.60
C ASN A 157 14.57 -9.22 -2.03
N PHE A 158 14.20 -8.09 -2.65
CA PHE A 158 12.88 -7.91 -3.25
C PHE A 158 12.75 -8.84 -4.46
N GLU A 159 13.70 -8.78 -5.40
CA GLU A 159 13.70 -9.60 -6.62
C GLU A 159 13.69 -11.11 -6.31
N LYS A 160 14.56 -11.58 -5.40
CA LYS A 160 14.65 -12.99 -4.98
C LYS A 160 13.39 -13.50 -4.30
N GLU A 161 12.69 -12.66 -3.53
CA GLU A 161 11.45 -13.08 -2.88
C GLU A 161 10.33 -13.34 -3.90
N PHE A 162 10.32 -12.60 -5.02
CA PHE A 162 9.39 -12.82 -6.13
C PHE A 162 9.86 -13.93 -7.09
N LEU A 163 11.17 -14.13 -7.24
CA LEU A 163 11.77 -15.23 -8.03
C LEU A 163 12.06 -16.49 -7.20
N LYS A 164 11.22 -16.77 -6.20
CA LYS A 164 11.49 -17.86 -5.26
C LYS A 164 11.11 -19.23 -5.82
N ALA A 165 12.10 -20.01 -6.24
CA ALA A 165 11.91 -21.28 -6.95
C ALA A 165 11.29 -22.40 -6.10
N ASP A 166 11.67 -22.53 -4.83
CA ASP A 166 11.14 -23.52 -3.87
C ASP A 166 9.62 -23.35 -3.64
N CYS A 167 9.16 -22.10 -3.66
CA CYS A 167 7.76 -21.71 -3.55
C CYS A 167 7.06 -21.63 -4.92
N LYS A 168 7.82 -21.82 -6.01
CA LYS A 168 7.36 -21.67 -7.40
C LYS A 168 6.66 -20.33 -7.64
N HIS A 169 7.18 -19.25 -7.05
CA HIS A 169 6.69 -17.92 -7.36
C HIS A 169 7.01 -17.59 -8.82
N MET A 170 8.26 -17.76 -9.26
CA MET A 170 8.68 -17.55 -10.65
C MET A 170 8.19 -16.21 -11.24
N ILE A 171 8.24 -15.14 -10.43
CA ILE A 171 7.99 -13.77 -10.88
C ILE A 171 9.34 -13.07 -10.98
N GLU A 172 9.81 -12.83 -12.20
CA GLU A 172 10.99 -12.00 -12.43
C GLU A 172 10.62 -10.53 -12.32
N MET A 173 11.31 -9.82 -11.42
CA MET A 173 11.18 -8.38 -11.24
C MET A 173 12.36 -7.71 -11.95
N ILE A 174 12.10 -7.04 -13.08
CA ILE A 174 13.14 -6.41 -13.90
C ILE A 174 13.20 -4.92 -13.62
N SER A 175 14.34 -4.45 -13.12
CA SER A 175 14.58 -3.03 -12.91
C SER A 175 14.83 -2.31 -14.23
N LYS A 176 14.13 -1.20 -14.47
CA LYS A 176 14.35 -0.28 -15.60
C LYS A 176 14.79 1.09 -15.11
N ASP A 177 15.64 1.11 -14.08
CA ASP A 177 16.22 2.31 -13.48
C ASP A 177 17.36 2.88 -14.37
N GLU A 178 17.01 3.31 -15.58
CA GLU A 178 17.97 3.81 -16.59
C GLU A 178 18.48 5.22 -16.28
N SER A 179 17.94 5.89 -15.26
CA SER A 179 18.55 7.07 -14.62
C SER A 179 17.70 7.41 -13.40
N LYS A 180 18.31 7.57 -12.23
CA LYS A 180 17.63 7.94 -10.98
C LYS A 180 16.90 9.27 -11.14
N LYS A 181 15.67 9.24 -11.65
CA LYS A 181 14.85 10.42 -11.79
C LYS A 181 14.48 10.88 -10.39
N SER A 182 14.70 12.16 -10.11
CA SER A 182 14.34 12.75 -8.83
C SER A 182 13.05 13.55 -8.94
N LEU A 183 12.20 13.43 -7.92
CA LEU A 183 11.02 14.28 -7.75
C LEU A 183 11.37 15.50 -6.90
N LYS A 184 10.62 16.59 -7.07
CA LYS A 184 10.67 17.72 -6.13
C LYS A 184 10.45 17.18 -4.71
N PHE A 185 11.23 17.70 -3.77
CA PHE A 185 11.04 17.35 -2.37
C PHE A 185 9.69 17.88 -1.90
N THR A 186 8.90 17.01 -1.29
CA THR A 186 7.67 17.36 -0.58
C THR A 186 7.77 16.76 0.81
N LYS A 187 7.64 17.61 1.84
CA LYS A 187 7.91 17.19 3.22
C LYS A 187 6.99 16.05 3.68
N THR A 188 5.71 16.08 3.31
CA THR A 188 4.74 15.03 3.60
C THR A 188 3.77 14.83 2.43
N ILE A 189 3.57 13.57 2.05
CA ILE A 189 2.47 13.17 1.18
C ILE A 189 1.25 12.88 2.06
N GLN A 190 0.16 13.58 1.78
CA GLN A 190 -1.09 13.47 2.51
C GLN A 190 -2.27 13.47 1.53
N ARG A 191 -3.49 13.33 2.06
CA ARG A 191 -4.69 13.18 1.23
C ARG A 191 -4.89 14.33 0.25
N LYS A 192 -4.65 15.58 0.70
CA LYS A 192 -4.87 16.79 -0.10
C LYS A 192 -3.93 16.92 -1.32
N ASN A 193 -2.66 16.51 -1.17
CA ASN A 193 -1.62 16.71 -2.20
C ASN A 193 -1.26 15.43 -2.97
N LYS A 194 -1.77 14.26 -2.56
CA LYS A 194 -1.47 12.96 -3.17
C LYS A 194 -1.74 12.92 -4.68
N ALA A 195 -2.89 13.43 -5.14
CA ALA A 195 -3.26 13.37 -6.57
C ALA A 195 -2.30 14.19 -7.45
N ALA A 196 -2.01 15.43 -7.03
CA ALA A 196 -1.03 16.29 -7.70
C ALA A 196 0.37 15.67 -7.70
N PHE A 197 0.78 15.08 -6.56
CA PHE A 197 2.06 14.38 -6.45
C PHE A 197 2.18 13.20 -7.43
N ILE A 198 1.15 12.33 -7.50
CA ILE A 198 1.13 11.20 -8.43
C ILE A 198 1.20 11.69 -9.88
N THR A 199 0.45 12.74 -10.22
CA THR A 199 0.47 13.34 -11.57
C THR A 199 1.87 13.83 -11.94
N HIS A 200 2.56 14.52 -11.04
CA HIS A 200 3.94 14.95 -11.28
C HIS A 200 4.90 13.76 -11.38
N ALA A 201 4.69 12.71 -10.56
CA ALA A 201 5.51 11.51 -10.61
C ALA A 201 5.39 10.78 -11.96
N LYS A 202 4.19 10.72 -12.55
CA LYS A 202 3.94 10.13 -13.87
C LYS A 202 4.83 10.70 -14.97
N GLY A 203 5.07 12.02 -14.93
CA GLY A 203 5.99 12.69 -15.86
C GLY A 203 7.46 12.23 -15.76
N LYS A 204 7.82 11.36 -14.80
CA LYS A 204 9.16 10.78 -14.65
C LYS A 204 9.25 9.31 -15.08
N TYR A 205 8.15 8.71 -15.52
CA TYR A 205 8.12 7.29 -15.85
C TYR A 205 8.78 7.02 -17.20
N THR A 206 9.79 6.17 -17.21
CA THR A 206 10.39 5.61 -18.43
C THR A 206 9.83 4.23 -18.75
N ILE A 207 9.12 3.63 -17.78
CA ILE A 207 8.55 2.29 -17.88
C ILE A 207 7.15 2.23 -18.50
N SER A 208 6.60 3.35 -18.96
CA SER A 208 5.22 3.40 -19.44
C SER A 208 4.96 2.47 -20.62
N LYS A 209 5.98 2.25 -21.47
CA LYS A 209 5.94 1.27 -22.59
C LYS A 209 5.70 -0.16 -22.14
N TYR A 210 6.07 -0.52 -20.92
CA TYR A 210 5.89 -1.86 -20.34
C TYR A 210 4.53 -2.05 -19.65
N SER A 211 3.66 -1.03 -19.67
CA SER A 211 2.29 -1.14 -19.15
C SER A 211 1.51 -2.26 -19.86
N PRO A 212 0.66 -3.03 -19.15
CA PRO A 212 0.30 -2.93 -17.73
C PRO A 212 1.25 -3.68 -16.76
N TYR A 213 2.37 -4.21 -17.23
CA TYR A 213 3.27 -5.08 -16.45
C TYR A 213 4.33 -4.34 -15.65
N ALA A 214 4.16 -3.04 -15.43
CA ALA A 214 5.19 -2.19 -14.84
C ALA A 214 4.72 -1.48 -13.59
N ILE A 215 5.60 -1.33 -12.60
CA ILE A 215 5.31 -0.70 -11.32
C ILE A 215 6.34 0.41 -11.02
N ALA A 216 5.87 1.62 -10.74
CA ALA A 216 6.73 2.69 -10.24
C ALA A 216 6.83 2.60 -8.70
N ILE A 217 8.03 2.42 -8.17
CA ILE A 217 8.30 2.39 -6.72
C ILE A 217 8.89 3.74 -6.33
N ILE A 218 8.11 4.55 -5.62
CA ILE A 218 8.43 5.94 -5.34
C ILE A 218 8.79 6.13 -3.87
N PHE A 219 10.05 6.46 -3.60
CA PHE A 219 10.53 6.78 -2.26
C PHE A 219 10.22 8.24 -1.92
N VAL A 220 9.48 8.42 -0.83
CA VAL A 220 9.03 9.72 -0.34
C VAL A 220 9.51 9.97 1.08
N ASN A 221 9.37 11.22 1.50
CA ASN A 221 9.85 11.66 2.79
C ASN A 221 9.01 11.08 3.94
N ASN A 222 7.76 11.56 4.05
CA ASN A 222 6.75 11.07 4.99
C ASN A 222 5.44 10.81 4.25
N ILE A 223 4.63 9.92 4.79
CA ILE A 223 3.21 9.78 4.45
C ILE A 223 2.43 9.89 5.74
N ALA A 224 1.54 10.89 5.86
CA ALA A 224 0.80 11.13 7.09
C ALA A 224 -0.63 11.62 6.81
N TYR A 225 -1.49 11.45 7.80
CA TYR A 225 -2.86 11.97 7.79
C TYR A 225 -3.05 12.97 8.91
N ILE A 226 -3.69 14.08 8.58
CA ILE A 226 -4.15 15.11 9.50
C ILE A 226 -5.57 14.76 9.97
N THR A 227 -5.86 15.02 11.24
CA THR A 227 -7.22 14.96 11.80
C THR A 227 -7.42 16.12 12.77
N GLU A 228 -8.68 16.44 13.04
CA GLU A 228 -9.05 17.33 14.13
C GLU A 228 -8.96 16.60 15.47
N ASN A 229 -8.53 17.31 16.50
CA ASN A 229 -8.53 16.88 17.88
C ASN A 229 -9.00 18.02 18.76
N ILE A 230 -10.06 17.75 19.52
CA ILE A 230 -10.59 18.67 20.52
C ILE A 230 -10.00 18.23 21.85
N ASN A 231 -9.02 18.99 22.35
CA ASN A 231 -8.47 18.77 23.67
C ASN A 231 -9.22 19.65 24.67
N LYS A 232 -9.85 19.01 25.65
CA LYS A 232 -10.50 19.69 26.78
C LYS A 232 -9.60 19.49 27.99
N ASP A 233 -8.73 20.46 28.27
CA ASP A 233 -7.95 20.43 29.52
C ASP A 233 -8.86 20.99 30.62
N LYS A 234 -9.35 20.09 31.49
CA LYS A 234 -10.24 20.45 32.60
C LYS A 234 -9.51 21.17 33.75
N LYS A 235 -8.31 21.69 33.52
CA LYS A 235 -7.65 22.55 34.49
C LYS A 235 -8.46 23.83 34.63
N ASN A 236 -8.97 24.06 35.84
CA ASN A 236 -9.43 25.38 36.23
C ASN A 236 -8.23 26.33 36.10
N ILE A 237 -8.27 27.19 35.08
CA ILE A 237 -7.26 28.24 34.94
C ILE A 237 -7.61 29.30 35.98
N LYS A 238 -6.81 29.40 37.04
CA LYS A 238 -6.90 30.54 37.94
C LYS A 238 -6.27 31.74 37.27
N ILE A 239 -7.12 32.67 36.85
CA ILE A 239 -6.69 34.01 36.45
C ILE A 239 -6.58 34.83 37.74
N PRO A 240 -5.41 35.43 38.04
CA PRO A 240 -5.25 36.23 39.25
C PRO A 240 -6.34 37.31 39.32
N SER A 241 -7.03 37.38 40.45
CA SER A 241 -7.92 38.50 40.72
C SER A 241 -7.14 39.81 40.70
N PHE A 242 -7.67 40.82 40.01
CA PHE A 242 -7.13 42.18 40.01
C PHE A 242 -8.23 43.14 40.46
N LYS A 243 -7.86 44.11 41.29
CA LYS A 243 -8.72 45.22 41.69
C LYS A 243 -8.31 46.43 40.86
N THR A 244 -9.03 46.74 39.80
CA THR A 244 -8.85 48.02 39.10
C THR A 244 -10.21 48.69 38.94
N ALA A 245 -10.32 49.94 39.39
CA ALA A 245 -11.42 50.84 39.01
C ALA A 245 -11.18 51.47 37.62
N SER A 246 -10.03 51.17 37.00
CA SER A 246 -9.61 51.64 35.68
C SER A 246 -9.83 50.55 34.63
N LYS A 247 -10.21 50.97 33.41
CA LYS A 247 -10.21 50.14 32.20
C LYS A 247 -8.82 49.63 31.82
N ASP A 248 -7.77 50.23 32.39
CA ASP A 248 -6.39 49.87 32.11
C ASP A 248 -5.93 48.75 33.05
N LEU A 249 -5.88 47.54 32.51
CA LEU A 249 -5.25 46.40 33.16
C LEU A 249 -3.73 46.63 33.30
N PRO A 250 -3.10 46.22 34.40
CA PRO A 250 -1.65 46.32 34.55
C PRO A 250 -0.93 45.57 33.42
N ASN A 251 0.01 46.24 32.73
CA ASN A 251 0.76 45.65 31.61
C ASN A 251 1.54 44.38 31.99
N ASN A 252 1.85 44.19 33.28
CA ASN A 252 2.57 43.04 33.83
C ASN A 252 1.65 41.86 34.20
N LEU A 253 0.33 41.96 33.99
CA LEU A 253 -0.58 40.85 34.24
C LEU A 253 -0.44 39.83 33.10
N THR A 254 0.30 38.75 33.38
CA THR A 254 0.48 37.62 32.47
C THR A 254 0.34 36.31 33.23
N SER A 255 -0.54 35.43 32.77
CA SER A 255 -0.57 34.03 33.21
C SER A 255 -0.17 33.13 32.05
N GLU A 256 0.74 32.19 32.29
CA GLU A 256 1.13 31.17 31.30
C GLU A 256 0.59 29.81 31.74
N VAL A 257 -0.18 29.17 30.86
CA VAL A 257 -0.68 27.81 31.06
C VAL A 257 -0.08 26.89 29.99
N THR A 258 0.56 25.81 30.43
CA THR A 258 1.02 24.76 29.52
C THR A 258 -0.01 23.64 29.45
N VAL A 259 -0.52 23.40 28.24
CA VAL A 259 -1.48 22.33 27.93
C VAL A 259 -0.75 21.17 27.28
N THR A 260 -0.98 19.96 27.77
CA THR A 260 -0.52 18.73 27.14
C THR A 260 -1.64 18.14 26.29
N LEU A 261 -1.39 18.00 24.99
CA LEU A 261 -2.37 17.48 24.05
C LEU A 261 -2.42 15.96 24.15
N THR A 262 -3.60 15.47 24.47
CA THR A 262 -3.94 14.06 24.58
C THR A 262 -5.20 13.73 23.78
N ASN A 263 -5.36 12.45 23.42
CA ASN A 263 -6.62 11.91 22.91
C ASN A 263 -7.55 11.52 24.07
N GLU A 264 -8.74 10.99 23.74
CA GLU A 264 -9.77 10.56 24.70
C GLU A 264 -9.29 9.53 25.75
N VAL A 265 -8.21 8.79 25.46
CA VAL A 265 -7.63 7.80 26.39
C VAL A 265 -6.39 8.33 27.12
N GLY A 266 -6.17 9.66 27.11
CA GLY A 266 -5.06 10.32 27.80
C GLY A 266 -3.68 10.10 27.16
N LYS A 267 -3.60 9.52 25.96
CA LYS A 267 -2.32 9.35 25.26
C LYS A 267 -1.93 10.63 24.53
N PRO A 268 -0.64 11.01 24.52
CA PRO A 268 -0.18 12.18 23.77
C PRO A 268 -0.58 12.12 22.30
N VAL A 269 -1.02 13.26 21.77
CA VAL A 269 -1.20 13.50 20.34
C VAL A 269 -0.29 14.64 19.89
N TYR A 270 0.07 14.64 18.61
CA TYR A 270 1.11 15.53 18.09
C TYR A 270 0.52 16.50 17.07
N LEU A 271 0.81 17.79 17.22
CA LEU A 271 0.35 18.85 16.33
C LEU A 271 0.78 18.63 14.89
N TRP A 272 -0.09 19.03 13.95
CA TRP A 272 0.24 19.15 12.54
C TRP A 272 1.05 20.42 12.27
N ASN A 273 2.32 20.43 12.70
CA ASN A 273 3.19 21.60 12.55
C ASN A 273 4.61 21.15 12.21
N GLY A 274 5.19 21.62 11.11
CA GLY A 274 6.49 21.17 10.62
C GLY A 274 6.38 19.97 9.68
N LEU A 275 5.21 19.72 9.09
CA LEU A 275 4.93 18.56 8.23
C LEU A 275 4.64 18.92 6.78
N ASP A 276 4.13 20.12 6.52
CA ASP A 276 3.67 20.55 5.21
C ASP A 276 3.96 22.06 5.12
N ASP A 277 4.82 22.47 4.19
CA ASP A 277 5.33 23.85 4.15
C ASP A 277 4.20 24.87 3.85
N ASP A 278 3.19 24.46 3.09
CA ASP A 278 2.04 25.31 2.76
C ASP A 278 1.14 25.50 4.01
N ASP A 279 0.89 24.42 4.76
CA ASP A 279 0.17 24.51 6.04
C ASP A 279 0.98 25.31 7.08
N ASP A 280 2.30 25.11 7.14
CA ASP A 280 3.19 25.80 8.07
C ASP A 280 3.32 27.30 7.76
N ALA A 281 3.13 27.73 6.50
CA ALA A 281 3.08 29.14 6.12
C ALA A 281 1.69 29.76 6.36
N ALA A 282 0.63 28.97 6.29
CA ALA A 282 -0.74 29.43 6.48
C ALA A 282 -0.99 29.92 7.91
N LYS A 283 -1.91 30.89 8.05
CA LYS A 283 -2.33 31.48 9.33
C LYS A 283 -1.15 31.90 10.22
N LYS A 284 -0.11 32.51 9.64
CA LYS A 284 1.11 32.95 10.35
C LYS A 284 1.77 31.81 11.16
N GLY A 285 1.79 30.58 10.62
CA GLY A 285 2.36 29.41 11.30
C GLY A 285 1.48 28.77 12.36
N LYS A 286 0.18 29.08 12.36
CA LYS A 286 -0.81 28.55 13.30
C LYS A 286 -1.91 27.74 12.61
N TYR A 287 -1.64 27.17 11.44
CA TYR A 287 -2.60 26.29 10.77
C TYR A 287 -3.05 25.14 11.69
N TRP A 288 -2.15 24.60 12.52
CA TRP A 288 -2.44 23.57 13.51
C TRP A 288 -3.46 24.00 14.59
N LEU A 289 -3.72 25.29 14.79
CA LEU A 289 -4.69 25.82 15.74
C LEU A 289 -5.99 26.17 15.00
N LYS A 290 -7.07 25.47 15.31
CA LYS A 290 -8.39 25.72 14.74
C LYS A 290 -9.15 26.75 15.57
N ALA A 291 -9.22 26.54 16.87
CA ALA A 291 -9.88 27.44 17.82
C ALA A 291 -9.29 27.26 19.23
N ALA A 292 -9.46 28.28 20.07
CA ALA A 292 -9.14 28.21 21.49
C ALA A 292 -10.09 29.09 22.28
N ARG A 293 -10.58 28.58 23.40
CA ARG A 293 -11.54 29.28 24.24
C ARG A 293 -11.49 28.79 25.69
N ILE A 294 -11.95 29.64 26.60
CA ILE A 294 -12.35 29.22 27.94
C ILE A 294 -13.86 29.02 27.94
N VAL A 295 -14.32 27.87 28.41
CA VAL A 295 -15.74 27.56 28.58
C VAL A 295 -16.07 27.58 30.07
N LYS A 296 -16.93 28.51 30.47
CA LYS A 296 -17.38 28.65 31.86
C LYS A 296 -18.35 27.53 32.25
N SER A 297 -18.66 27.43 33.55
CA SER A 297 -19.66 26.51 34.09
C SER A 297 -21.07 26.75 33.55
N ASP A 298 -21.41 27.99 33.17
CA ASP A 298 -22.68 28.37 32.55
C ASP A 298 -22.74 28.12 31.02
N GLY A 299 -21.65 27.60 30.43
CA GLY A 299 -21.53 27.35 29.00
C GLY A 299 -21.05 28.54 28.17
N THR A 300 -20.82 29.72 28.77
CA THR A 300 -20.29 30.89 28.08
C THR A 300 -18.89 30.61 27.54
N GLU A 301 -18.68 30.89 26.26
CA GLU A 301 -17.40 30.73 25.59
C GLU A 301 -16.66 32.07 25.46
N ILE A 302 -15.41 32.09 25.91
CA ILE A 302 -14.50 33.23 25.78
C ILE A 302 -13.35 32.85 24.86
N ASN A 303 -13.32 33.43 23.65
CA ASN A 303 -12.27 33.15 22.67
C ASN A 303 -10.90 33.67 23.13
N ILE A 304 -9.87 32.84 22.94
CA ILE A 304 -8.46 33.20 23.11
C ILE A 304 -7.91 33.52 21.71
N PRO A 305 -7.33 34.72 21.50
CA PRO A 305 -6.77 35.07 20.20
C PRO A 305 -5.61 34.11 19.86
N PRO A 306 -5.44 33.71 18.59
CA PRO A 306 -4.37 32.80 18.20
C PRO A 306 -2.98 33.25 18.65
N ASP A 307 -2.71 34.57 18.67
CA ASP A 307 -1.43 35.17 19.08
C ASP A 307 -1.03 34.91 20.53
N ALA A 308 -2.01 34.65 21.41
CA ALA A 308 -1.79 34.21 22.78
C ALA A 308 -1.32 32.76 22.90
N ILE A 309 -1.34 31.98 21.82
CA ILE A 309 -1.05 30.55 21.85
C ILE A 309 0.20 30.25 21.04
N THR A 310 1.14 29.56 21.67
CA THR A 310 2.41 29.16 21.07
C THR A 310 2.69 27.69 21.32
N ILE A 311 3.51 27.08 20.45
CA ILE A 311 3.99 25.72 20.66
C ILE A 311 5.06 25.73 21.75
N ASP A 312 4.94 24.83 22.73
CA ASP A 312 6.01 24.60 23.69
C ASP A 312 7.13 23.76 23.03
N LYS A 313 8.20 24.46 22.63
CA LYS A 313 9.35 23.85 21.95
C LYS A 313 10.24 23.01 22.88
N SER A 314 10.07 23.11 24.20
CA SER A 314 10.84 22.32 25.17
C SER A 314 10.48 20.83 25.13
N ALA A 315 9.26 20.50 24.69
CA ALA A 315 8.72 19.15 24.64
C ALA A 315 8.63 18.58 23.22
N LYS A 316 9.68 18.77 22.41
CA LYS A 316 9.78 18.24 21.04
C LYS A 316 10.37 16.82 21.02
N LEU A 317 9.91 15.98 20.09
CA LEU A 317 10.67 14.81 19.66
C LEU A 317 11.79 15.27 18.70
N ASN A 318 12.79 14.41 18.48
CA ASN A 318 14.05 14.76 17.81
C ASN A 318 13.89 15.52 16.47
N THR A 319 12.85 15.24 15.70
CA THR A 319 12.62 15.81 14.36
C THR A 319 11.28 16.54 14.22
N GLY A 320 10.57 16.79 15.33
CA GLY A 320 9.24 17.38 15.37
C GLY A 320 8.34 16.74 16.43
N GLY A 321 7.02 16.67 16.22
CA GLY A 321 6.10 16.03 17.15
C GLY A 321 5.87 16.83 18.43
N TYR A 322 5.28 18.01 18.30
CA TYR A 322 4.91 18.85 19.44
C TYR A 322 3.59 18.38 20.04
N HIS A 323 3.58 18.10 21.33
CA HIS A 323 2.38 17.64 22.06
C HIS A 323 2.05 18.57 23.24
N LYS A 324 2.70 19.73 23.31
CA LYS A 324 2.45 20.75 24.32
C LYS A 324 2.35 22.13 23.69
N VAL A 325 1.48 22.96 24.24
CA VAL A 325 1.29 24.36 23.85
C VAL A 325 1.28 25.23 25.10
N LYS A 326 1.72 26.47 24.94
CA LYS A 326 1.65 27.52 25.95
C LYS A 326 0.54 28.49 25.57
N VAL A 327 -0.33 28.77 26.52
CA VAL A 327 -1.38 29.79 26.43
C VAL A 327 -0.99 30.94 27.35
N ILE A 328 -0.76 32.10 26.77
CA ILE A 328 -0.37 33.33 27.45
C ILE A 328 -1.61 34.20 27.57
N LEU A 329 -2.14 34.33 28.78
CA LEU A 329 -3.25 35.20 29.10
C LEU A 329 -2.67 36.53 29.61
N ASP A 330 -2.38 37.44 28.68
CA ASP A 330 -1.88 38.77 29.00
C ASP A 330 -3.01 39.80 29.18
N HIS A 331 -2.65 41.01 29.58
CA HIS A 331 -3.60 42.12 29.76
C HIS A 331 -4.47 42.41 28.52
N LYS A 332 -4.02 42.14 27.29
CA LYS A 332 -4.83 42.38 26.07
C LYS A 332 -5.89 41.31 25.88
N VAL A 333 -5.52 40.06 26.12
CA VAL A 333 -6.46 38.94 26.13
C VAL A 333 -7.51 39.17 27.21
N LEU A 334 -7.07 39.54 28.42
CA LEU A 334 -7.93 39.79 29.57
C LEU A 334 -8.80 41.04 29.40
N ALA A 335 -8.31 42.10 28.74
CA ALA A 335 -9.10 43.32 28.46
C ALA A 335 -10.29 43.02 27.55
N ASN A 336 -10.08 42.24 26.48
CA ASN A 336 -11.16 41.78 25.60
C ASN A 336 -12.22 40.95 26.33
N TRP A 337 -11.87 40.37 27.48
CA TRP A 337 -12.77 39.57 28.31
C TRP A 337 -13.48 40.43 29.35
N ALA A 338 -12.77 41.40 29.94
CA ALA A 338 -13.30 42.36 30.89
C ALA A 338 -14.47 43.15 30.29
N ASP A 339 -14.37 43.57 29.03
CA ASP A 339 -15.48 44.27 28.35
C ASP A 339 -16.75 43.42 28.23
N LYS A 340 -16.62 42.09 28.08
CA LYS A 340 -17.78 41.18 28.06
C LYS A 340 -18.32 40.87 29.45
N ILE A 341 -17.47 40.83 30.47
CA ILE A 341 -17.85 40.46 31.84
C ILE A 341 -18.38 41.66 32.63
N LEU A 342 -17.85 42.86 32.41
CA LEU A 342 -18.22 44.07 33.15
C LEU A 342 -19.55 44.68 32.66
N TRP A 343 -19.98 44.38 31.42
CA TRP A 343 -21.20 44.97 30.84
C TRP A 343 -22.49 44.19 31.14
N GLU A 344 -22.42 42.94 31.59
CA GLU A 344 -23.62 42.10 31.82
C GLU A 344 -24.29 42.28 33.19
N GLY A 345 -23.90 43.26 34.03
CA GLY A 345 -24.79 43.72 35.11
C GLY A 345 -24.20 44.12 36.46
N TYR A 346 -22.93 44.48 36.57
CA TYR A 346 -22.38 44.94 37.86
C TYR A 346 -21.86 46.38 37.79
N ASN A 347 -22.71 47.30 38.24
CA ASN A 347 -22.37 48.69 38.53
C ASN A 347 -21.58 48.81 39.85
N VAL A 348 -20.59 47.93 40.07
CA VAL A 348 -19.99 47.73 41.40
C VAL A 348 -18.47 47.73 41.33
N LYS A 349 -17.89 48.42 42.31
CA LYS A 349 -16.55 48.25 42.88
C LYS A 349 -16.28 46.79 43.33
N GLY A 350 -16.44 45.83 42.44
CA GLY A 350 -16.34 44.39 42.71
C GLY A 350 -15.06 43.83 42.11
N SER A 351 -14.32 43.04 42.90
CA SER A 351 -13.22 42.23 42.40
C SER A 351 -13.74 41.25 41.34
N VAL A 352 -13.06 41.15 40.20
CA VAL A 352 -13.23 39.98 39.32
C VAL A 352 -12.67 38.78 40.10
N ASN A 353 -13.56 37.93 40.61
CA ASN A 353 -13.17 36.69 41.27
C ASN A 353 -12.46 35.77 40.27
N ASP A 354 -11.65 34.82 40.78
CA ASP A 354 -10.96 33.80 39.98
C ASP A 354 -11.91 33.28 38.88
N LEU A 355 -11.52 33.52 37.62
CA LEU A 355 -12.34 33.16 36.47
C LEU A 355 -12.20 31.66 36.25
N GLU A 356 -13.10 30.87 36.83
CA GLU A 356 -13.08 29.42 36.67
C GLU A 356 -13.72 29.01 35.34
N GLY A 357 -12.98 28.24 34.56
CA GLY A 357 -13.45 27.70 33.29
C GLY A 357 -12.51 26.62 32.76
N VAL A 358 -13.03 25.84 31.82
CA VAL A 358 -12.30 24.79 31.12
C VAL A 358 -11.63 25.38 29.88
N LEU A 359 -10.32 25.17 29.75
CA LEU A 359 -9.61 25.51 28.53
C LEU A 359 -9.89 24.47 27.46
N GLU A 360 -10.55 24.90 26.38
CA GLU A 360 -10.76 24.08 25.19
C GLU A 360 -9.85 24.54 24.06
N LEU A 361 -9.10 23.58 23.51
CA LEU A 361 -8.26 23.78 22.34
C LEU A 361 -8.71 22.84 21.22
N GLU A 362 -9.13 23.42 20.10
CA GLU A 362 -9.36 22.68 18.87
C GLU A 362 -8.10 22.77 18.00
N THR A 363 -7.48 21.62 17.73
CA THR A 363 -6.19 21.54 17.04
C THR A 363 -6.24 20.53 15.89
N TYR A 364 -5.46 20.78 14.85
CA TYR A 364 -5.10 19.75 13.89
C TYR A 364 -3.89 18.99 14.40
N VAL A 365 -4.03 17.68 14.46
CA VAL A 365 -2.99 16.75 14.92
C VAL A 365 -2.72 15.70 13.86
N VAL A 366 -1.61 15.00 14.01
CA VAL A 366 -1.31 13.83 13.19
C VAL A 366 -2.16 12.65 13.66
N GLU A 367 -3.01 12.14 12.79
CA GLU A 367 -3.79 10.92 13.03
C GLU A 367 -2.87 9.70 13.02
N LYS A 368 -2.07 9.55 11.95
CA LYS A 368 -1.16 8.43 11.74
C LYS A 368 -0.13 8.70 10.65
N PHE A 369 0.94 7.92 10.69
CA PHE A 369 1.92 7.80 9.61
C PHE A 369 1.79 6.43 8.93
N LEU A 370 2.05 6.39 7.63
CA LEU A 370 2.13 5.14 6.89
C LEU A 370 3.57 4.79 6.55
N GLY A 371 3.86 3.48 6.51
CA GLY A 371 5.12 2.98 6.00
C GLY A 371 5.22 3.12 4.48
N GLY A 372 4.12 2.87 3.80
CA GLY A 372 3.92 3.03 2.38
C GLY A 372 2.42 2.98 2.05
N PHE A 373 2.09 3.10 0.78
CA PHE A 373 0.79 2.65 0.28
C PHE A 373 0.90 2.30 -1.21
N SER A 374 0.13 1.30 -1.62
CA SER A 374 -0.20 1.03 -3.02
C SER A 374 -1.37 1.90 -3.46
N SER A 375 -1.27 2.60 -4.59
CA SER A 375 -2.43 3.35 -5.11
C SER A 375 -3.40 2.40 -5.83
N GLY A 376 -4.71 2.53 -5.60
CA GLY A 376 -5.71 1.79 -6.39
C GLY A 376 -5.98 2.50 -7.70
N GLY A 377 -5.97 1.77 -8.82
CA GLY A 377 -6.23 2.35 -10.14
C GLY A 377 -5.05 3.10 -10.76
N SER A 378 -3.83 2.86 -10.30
CA SER A 378 -2.62 3.39 -10.93
C SER A 378 -1.42 2.51 -10.59
N ASN A 379 -0.33 2.57 -11.35
CA ASN A 379 0.77 1.60 -11.27
C ASN A 379 1.90 1.99 -10.29
N GLU A 380 1.60 2.83 -9.30
CA GLU A 380 2.59 3.29 -8.32
C GLU A 380 2.39 2.68 -6.94
N VAL A 381 3.52 2.50 -6.26
CA VAL A 381 3.61 2.28 -4.82
C VAL A 381 4.49 3.38 -4.21
N LEU A 382 4.04 3.99 -3.11
CA LEU A 382 4.81 5.00 -2.39
C LEU A 382 5.39 4.39 -1.13
N ILE A 383 6.67 4.68 -0.85
CA ILE A 383 7.42 4.15 0.29
C ILE A 383 7.95 5.32 1.12
N ALA A 384 7.43 5.50 2.34
CA ALA A 384 7.94 6.52 3.25
C ALA A 384 9.26 6.06 3.88
N THR A 385 10.28 6.91 3.77
CA THR A 385 11.63 6.61 4.26
C THR A 385 11.84 6.92 5.73
N ARG A 386 10.95 7.73 6.32
CA ARG A 386 10.91 8.04 7.74
C ARG A 386 9.48 8.25 8.22
N SER A 387 9.34 8.32 9.53
CA SER A 387 8.18 8.90 10.20
C SER A 387 8.67 10.15 10.93
N TRP A 388 7.83 11.16 11.03
CA TRP A 388 8.23 12.50 11.48
C TRP A 388 8.83 12.56 12.89
N TRP A 389 8.43 11.65 13.76
CA TRP A 389 8.95 11.55 15.13
C TRP A 389 10.26 10.75 15.24
N SER A 390 10.67 10.05 14.19
CA SER A 390 11.85 9.20 14.19
C SER A 390 12.98 9.87 13.44
N ALA A 391 13.96 10.41 14.17
CA ALA A 391 15.26 10.77 13.59
C ALA A 391 15.96 9.56 12.95
N ILE A 392 15.57 8.35 13.36
CA ILE A 392 16.08 7.10 12.81
C ILE A 392 15.46 6.91 11.42
N LYS A 393 16.29 7.10 10.39
CA LYS A 393 15.99 6.67 9.03
C LYS A 393 15.72 5.17 9.04
N LYS A 394 14.71 4.72 8.30
CA LYS A 394 14.48 3.28 8.13
C LYS A 394 15.72 2.65 7.51
N THR A 395 16.09 1.46 8.01
CA THR A 395 17.14 0.65 7.40
C THR A 395 16.71 0.22 6.00
N SER A 396 17.68 -0.07 5.12
CA SER A 396 17.40 -0.66 3.80
C SER A 396 16.51 -1.90 3.92
N GLN A 397 16.72 -2.70 4.97
CA GLN A 397 15.92 -3.90 5.22
C GLN A 397 14.44 -3.55 5.48
N SER A 398 14.15 -2.55 6.32
CA SER A 398 12.78 -2.12 6.59
C SER A 398 12.12 -1.48 5.36
N LEU A 399 12.89 -0.77 4.53
CA LEU A 399 12.40 -0.21 3.27
C LEU A 399 12.02 -1.31 2.28
N ILE A 400 12.88 -2.31 2.06
CA ILE A 400 12.58 -3.45 1.19
C ILE A 400 11.40 -4.27 1.73
N GLN A 401 11.27 -4.42 3.06
CA GLN A 401 10.09 -5.04 3.67
C GLN A 401 8.81 -4.28 3.33
N THR A 402 8.85 -2.94 3.37
CA THR A 402 7.73 -2.10 2.95
C THR A 402 7.46 -2.23 1.44
N VAL A 403 8.50 -2.27 0.61
CA VAL A 403 8.36 -2.48 -0.84
C VAL A 403 7.67 -3.81 -1.14
N ASN A 404 8.14 -4.92 -0.56
CA ASN A 404 7.52 -6.23 -0.71
C ASN A 404 6.04 -6.22 -0.29
N HIS A 405 5.72 -5.51 0.79
CA HIS A 405 4.34 -5.34 1.26
C HIS A 405 3.45 -4.59 0.25
N GLU A 406 3.87 -3.40 -0.19
CA GLU A 406 3.07 -2.57 -1.08
C GLU A 406 2.98 -3.12 -2.51
N VAL A 407 4.07 -3.71 -3.01
CA VAL A 407 4.05 -4.43 -4.29
C VAL A 407 3.19 -5.68 -4.17
N GLY A 408 3.18 -6.36 -3.02
CA GLY A 408 2.21 -7.40 -2.70
C GLY A 408 0.77 -6.92 -2.94
N HIS A 409 0.36 -5.82 -2.29
CA HIS A 409 -0.97 -5.23 -2.56
C HIS A 409 -1.18 -4.94 -4.06
N LYS A 410 -0.18 -4.39 -4.74
CA LYS A 410 -0.24 -4.05 -6.17
C LYS A 410 -0.53 -5.27 -7.06
N ILE A 411 0.10 -6.40 -6.79
CA ILE A 411 -0.08 -7.61 -7.60
C ILE A 411 -1.26 -8.47 -7.13
N GLY A 412 -2.07 -7.99 -6.18
CA GLY A 412 -3.24 -8.71 -5.68
C GLY A 412 -2.91 -9.80 -4.66
N MET A 413 -1.80 -9.67 -3.91
CA MET A 413 -1.39 -10.65 -2.89
C MET A 413 -2.30 -10.74 -1.66
N VAL A 414 -3.39 -10.00 -1.73
CA VAL A 414 -4.45 -10.03 -0.75
C VAL A 414 -5.81 -10.17 -1.42
N ALA A 415 -5.83 -11.18 -2.28
CA ALA A 415 -6.94 -11.62 -3.08
C ALA A 415 -8.24 -11.74 -2.28
N THR A 416 -9.36 -11.45 -2.93
CA THR A 416 -10.67 -11.39 -2.27
C THR A 416 -11.51 -12.63 -2.54
N GLY A 417 -11.08 -13.45 -3.48
CA GLY A 417 -11.89 -14.51 -4.05
C GLY A 417 -13.25 -14.01 -4.56
N ASN A 418 -14.28 -14.83 -4.36
CA ASN A 418 -15.63 -14.64 -4.90
C ASN A 418 -16.49 -13.57 -4.20
N VAL A 419 -15.91 -12.63 -3.45
CA VAL A 419 -16.69 -11.61 -2.73
C VAL A 419 -17.22 -10.56 -3.70
N LYS A 420 -18.55 -10.30 -3.68
CA LYS A 420 -19.11 -9.14 -4.41
C LYS A 420 -18.46 -7.91 -3.78
N LYS A 421 -17.86 -7.02 -4.59
CA LYS A 421 -17.25 -5.80 -4.08
C LYS A 421 -18.27 -5.11 -3.15
N PRO A 422 -17.98 -4.93 -1.84
CA PRO A 422 -18.89 -4.17 -1.00
C PRO A 422 -19.04 -2.77 -1.61
N ALA A 423 -20.22 -2.15 -1.45
CA ALA A 423 -20.44 -0.77 -1.87
C ALA A 423 -19.35 0.10 -1.23
N VAL A 424 -18.44 0.59 -2.08
CA VAL A 424 -17.25 1.29 -1.63
C VAL A 424 -17.67 2.72 -1.32
N LYS A 425 -17.49 3.18 -0.08
CA LYS A 425 -17.64 4.61 0.22
C LYS A 425 -16.63 5.38 -0.66
N PRO A 426 -16.92 6.60 -1.13
CA PRO A 426 -16.05 7.39 -2.03
C PRO A 426 -14.58 7.54 -1.59
N ASN A 427 -14.30 7.25 -0.32
CA ASN A 427 -13.02 7.45 0.35
C ASN A 427 -12.27 6.15 0.67
N GLN A 428 -12.79 4.98 0.29
CA GLN A 428 -12.12 3.70 0.47
C GLN A 428 -11.51 3.23 -0.85
N VAL A 429 -10.19 3.08 -0.87
CA VAL A 429 -9.53 2.39 -1.99
C VAL A 429 -9.77 0.90 -1.80
N THR A 430 -10.48 0.27 -2.74
CA THR A 430 -10.62 -1.19 -2.73
C THR A 430 -9.64 -1.80 -3.73
N PHE A 431 -8.62 -2.49 -3.21
CA PHE A 431 -7.76 -3.40 -4.00
C PHE A 431 -8.51 -4.71 -4.37
N LEU A 432 -9.84 -4.67 -4.31
CA LEU A 432 -10.68 -5.85 -4.37
C LEU A 432 -10.96 -6.17 -5.83
N ASP A 433 -10.41 -7.29 -6.30
CA ASP A 433 -10.65 -7.80 -7.64
C ASP A 433 -11.18 -9.24 -7.56
N SER A 434 -12.40 -9.43 -8.06
CA SER A 434 -13.08 -10.73 -8.11
C SER A 434 -12.33 -11.76 -8.97
N ASN A 435 -11.39 -11.32 -9.81
CA ASN A 435 -10.63 -12.16 -10.73
C ASN A 435 -9.36 -12.75 -10.08
N THR A 436 -9.14 -12.48 -8.78
CA THR A 436 -8.02 -13.03 -8.02
C THR A 436 -8.30 -14.46 -7.51
N PRO A 437 -7.24 -15.26 -7.21
CA PRO A 437 -7.39 -16.56 -6.54
C PRO A 437 -8.10 -16.45 -5.19
N ASP A 438 -8.51 -17.57 -4.60
CA ASP A 438 -9.07 -17.52 -3.24
C ASP A 438 -7.97 -17.20 -2.20
N SER A 439 -8.31 -16.40 -1.19
CA SER A 439 -7.43 -16.11 -0.05
C SER A 439 -7.38 -17.27 0.94
N HIS A 440 -6.37 -17.27 1.81
CA HIS A 440 -6.30 -18.17 2.95
C HIS A 440 -7.06 -17.61 4.16
N ASP A 441 -7.39 -18.46 5.13
CA ASP A 441 -8.20 -18.07 6.30
C ASP A 441 -7.51 -17.10 7.28
N ASP A 442 -6.16 -17.06 7.32
CA ASP A 442 -5.42 -16.08 8.16
C ASP A 442 -5.43 -14.65 7.56
N LEU A 443 -6.40 -14.33 6.70
CA LEU A 443 -6.55 -13.02 6.09
C LEU A 443 -7.61 -12.21 6.85
N TYR A 444 -7.22 -11.03 7.33
CA TYR A 444 -8.12 -10.09 8.02
C TYR A 444 -8.19 -8.74 7.29
N GLY A 445 -9.14 -7.87 7.66
CA GLY A 445 -9.28 -6.53 7.05
C GLY A 445 -10.13 -6.51 5.77
N GLN A 446 -10.92 -7.55 5.53
CA GLN A 446 -11.80 -7.71 4.36
C GLN A 446 -13.13 -8.41 4.72
N TYR A 447 -14.10 -8.37 3.80
CA TYR A 447 -15.29 -9.24 3.81
C TYR A 447 -14.85 -10.68 3.52
N HIS A 448 -14.67 -11.51 4.54
CA HIS A 448 -14.28 -12.91 4.37
C HIS A 448 -15.50 -13.77 3.94
N LYS A 449 -15.48 -14.43 2.78
CA LYS A 449 -16.64 -15.17 2.22
C LYS A 449 -16.74 -16.67 2.57
N ASN A 450 -15.84 -17.24 3.35
CA ASN A 450 -16.23 -18.40 4.15
C ASN A 450 -17.13 -17.99 5.36
N CYS A 451 -17.32 -16.68 5.65
CA CYS A 451 -17.73 -16.25 7.00
C CYS A 451 -19.04 -15.46 7.15
N GLY A 452 -19.78 -15.07 6.11
CA GLY A 452 -21.13 -14.47 6.25
C GLY A 452 -21.27 -13.30 7.26
N LYS A 453 -20.18 -12.68 7.71
CA LYS A 453 -20.14 -11.74 8.85
C LYS A 453 -19.34 -10.49 8.48
N LYS A 454 -19.74 -9.40 9.12
CA LYS A 454 -19.30 -8.00 8.91
C LYS A 454 -17.77 -7.86 8.85
N ASN A 455 -17.32 -6.84 8.13
CA ASN A 455 -15.94 -6.34 8.06
C ASN A 455 -15.19 -6.52 9.40
N ASN A 456 -14.18 -7.39 9.43
CA ASN A 456 -13.37 -7.65 10.62
C ASN A 456 -12.15 -6.72 10.69
N SER A 457 -12.29 -5.45 10.30
CA SER A 457 -11.20 -4.45 10.36
C SER A 457 -10.62 -4.39 11.78
N LYS A 458 -9.56 -5.16 12.02
CA LYS A 458 -8.82 -5.28 13.28
C LYS A 458 -7.77 -4.17 13.36
N GLY A 459 -8.18 -2.91 13.19
CA GLY A 459 -7.30 -1.74 13.29
C GLY A 459 -6.31 -1.49 12.14
N HIS A 460 -6.20 -2.37 11.13
CA HIS A 460 -5.48 -2.06 9.88
C HIS A 460 -6.47 -1.74 8.75
N GLN A 461 -6.07 -0.85 7.83
CA GLN A 461 -6.86 -0.50 6.66
C GLN A 461 -6.57 -1.48 5.52
N GLY A 462 -7.59 -2.21 5.08
CA GLY A 462 -7.47 -3.17 3.99
C GLY A 462 -6.95 -4.54 4.45
N PRO A 463 -6.84 -5.48 3.49
CA PRO A 463 -6.63 -6.87 3.82
C PRO A 463 -5.17 -7.18 4.17
N HIS A 464 -4.93 -8.05 5.15
CA HIS A 464 -3.59 -8.36 5.65
C HIS A 464 -3.50 -9.80 6.17
N CYS A 465 -2.29 -10.35 6.24
CA CYS A 465 -2.01 -11.68 6.79
C CYS A 465 -1.69 -11.58 8.28
N GLU A 466 -2.46 -12.25 9.16
CA GLU A 466 -2.21 -12.26 10.61
C GLU A 466 -1.26 -13.38 11.08
N ASN A 467 -0.60 -14.10 10.17
CA ASN A 467 0.25 -15.21 10.56
C ASN A 467 1.38 -14.80 11.52
N GLY A 468 1.37 -15.37 12.73
CA GLY A 468 2.33 -15.11 13.79
C GLY A 468 1.94 -14.02 14.79
N VAL A 469 0.80 -13.36 14.57
CA VAL A 469 0.26 -12.35 15.48
C VAL A 469 -1.15 -12.67 15.90
N ASN A 470 -1.59 -12.01 16.97
CA ASN A 470 -2.94 -12.10 17.49
C ASN A 470 -3.47 -10.70 17.75
N TYR A 471 -4.79 -10.55 17.63
CA TYR A 471 -5.48 -9.29 17.85
C TYR A 471 -6.30 -9.34 19.13
N THR A 472 -6.07 -8.39 20.04
CA THR A 472 -6.91 -8.20 21.23
C THR A 472 -7.96 -7.14 20.97
N LYS A 473 -9.23 -7.54 20.83
CA LYS A 473 -10.34 -6.61 20.59
C LYS A 473 -10.52 -5.59 21.72
N SER A 474 -10.41 -6.01 22.98
CA SER A 474 -10.57 -5.11 24.15
C SER A 474 -9.53 -4.00 24.22
N LYS A 475 -8.33 -4.22 23.64
CA LYS A 475 -7.24 -3.25 23.60
C LYS A 475 -7.08 -2.62 22.22
N ASN A 476 -7.88 -3.03 21.23
CA ASN A 476 -7.72 -2.68 19.82
C ASN A 476 -6.25 -2.74 19.36
N THR A 477 -5.53 -3.80 19.75
CA THR A 477 -4.06 -3.88 19.62
C THR A 477 -3.64 -5.27 19.14
N TRP A 478 -2.59 -5.30 18.32
CA TRP A 478 -1.92 -6.53 17.87
C TRP A 478 -0.72 -6.88 18.76
N TYR A 479 -0.43 -8.17 18.89
CA TYR A 479 0.74 -8.68 19.61
C TYR A 479 1.30 -9.94 18.93
N GLY A 480 2.57 -10.25 19.20
CA GLY A 480 3.26 -11.42 18.67
C GLY A 480 4.37 -11.06 17.67
N THR A 481 4.82 -12.06 16.93
CA THR A 481 5.92 -11.93 15.97
C THR A 481 5.40 -12.23 14.56
N PRO A 482 5.18 -11.22 13.71
CA PRO A 482 4.73 -11.39 12.35
C PRO A 482 5.63 -12.38 11.59
N LYS A 483 5.02 -13.35 10.92
CA LYS A 483 5.73 -14.35 10.08
C LYS A 483 5.56 -14.11 8.59
N CYS A 484 4.95 -12.99 8.21
CA CYS A 484 4.65 -12.65 6.83
C CYS A 484 4.80 -11.15 6.60
N VAL A 485 5.45 -10.78 5.49
CA VAL A 485 5.53 -9.39 5.04
C VAL A 485 4.15 -8.76 4.82
N MET A 486 3.13 -9.56 4.51
CA MET A 486 1.74 -9.09 4.30
C MET A 486 0.98 -8.75 5.59
N PHE A 487 1.64 -8.75 6.77
CA PHE A 487 1.03 -8.19 7.99
C PHE A 487 0.93 -6.65 7.95
N GLY A 488 1.85 -5.97 7.26
CA GLY A 488 1.77 -4.53 6.97
C GLY A 488 2.37 -3.59 8.03
N SER A 489 2.61 -4.06 9.26
CA SER A 489 3.50 -3.33 10.19
C SER A 489 4.97 -3.66 9.92
N THR A 490 5.87 -2.74 10.20
CA THR A 490 7.33 -2.97 10.13
C THR A 490 7.87 -3.74 11.34
N ARG A 491 7.17 -3.67 12.48
CA ARG A 491 7.51 -4.37 13.73
C ARG A 491 6.30 -4.53 14.63
N MET A 492 6.33 -5.50 15.53
CA MET A 492 5.28 -5.74 16.52
C MET A 492 5.86 -6.13 17.88
N LYS A 493 5.14 -5.78 18.94
CA LYS A 493 5.49 -6.17 20.31
C LYS A 493 5.21 -7.67 20.49
N ASP A 494 6.25 -8.45 20.71
CA ASP A 494 6.13 -9.87 21.01
C ASP A 494 5.44 -10.05 22.37
N SER A 495 4.46 -10.96 22.45
CA SER A 495 3.65 -11.12 23.66
C SER A 495 4.36 -11.80 24.82
N LYS A 496 5.42 -12.57 24.54
CA LYS A 496 6.15 -13.29 25.58
C LYS A 496 7.25 -12.41 26.17
N SER A 497 8.04 -11.78 25.31
CA SER A 497 9.20 -10.97 25.71
C SER A 497 8.85 -9.49 25.94
N GLY A 498 7.74 -9.01 25.40
CA GLY A 498 7.43 -7.58 25.39
C GLY A 498 8.34 -6.74 24.48
N VAL A 499 9.27 -7.37 23.75
CA VAL A 499 10.22 -6.70 22.86
C VAL A 499 9.62 -6.53 21.46
N TYR A 500 9.92 -5.41 20.80
CA TYR A 500 9.54 -5.24 19.39
C TYR A 500 10.37 -6.14 18.48
N LYS A 501 9.71 -6.99 17.69
CA LYS A 501 10.31 -7.84 16.67
C LYS A 501 9.97 -7.29 15.28
N ASN A 502 10.95 -7.27 14.39
CA ASN A 502 10.76 -6.82 13.02
C ASN A 502 9.93 -7.82 12.24
N THR A 503 9.06 -7.32 11.37
CA THR A 503 8.34 -8.13 10.38
C THR A 503 9.34 -8.61 9.32
N PRO A 504 9.25 -9.87 8.86
CA PRO A 504 10.14 -10.38 7.83
C PRO A 504 9.91 -9.68 6.49
N GLN A 505 10.93 -9.77 5.62
CA GLN A 505 10.82 -9.34 4.22
C GLN A 505 10.05 -10.34 3.34
N TYR A 506 9.87 -11.58 3.79
CA TYR A 506 9.37 -12.67 2.96
C TYR A 506 7.88 -12.99 3.21
N PHE A 507 7.27 -13.64 2.23
CA PHE A 507 5.92 -14.17 2.32
C PHE A 507 5.91 -15.47 3.14
N CYS A 508 4.88 -15.64 3.98
CA CYS A 508 4.70 -16.91 4.67
C CYS A 508 4.19 -18.00 3.72
N LYS A 509 4.30 -19.28 4.13
CA LYS A 509 3.86 -20.45 3.35
C LYS A 509 2.43 -20.34 2.79
N LYS A 510 1.50 -19.72 3.51
CA LYS A 510 0.11 -19.53 3.04
C LYS A 510 0.03 -18.46 1.95
N CYS A 511 0.67 -17.30 2.16
CA CYS A 511 0.78 -16.24 1.16
C CYS A 511 1.53 -16.71 -0.10
N SER A 512 2.60 -17.50 0.04
CA SER A 512 3.35 -18.05 -1.10
C SER A 512 2.46 -18.87 -2.05
N LYS A 513 1.50 -19.63 -1.50
CA LYS A 513 0.52 -20.36 -2.34
C LYS A 513 -0.37 -19.42 -3.15
N SER A 514 -0.73 -18.26 -2.59
CA SER A 514 -1.49 -17.23 -3.30
C SER A 514 -0.65 -16.58 -4.40
N ILE A 515 0.60 -16.16 -4.13
CA ILE A 515 1.53 -15.59 -5.13
C ILE A 515 1.65 -16.50 -6.34
N ARG A 516 1.89 -17.79 -6.06
CA ARG A 516 2.05 -18.80 -7.07
C ARG A 516 0.89 -18.82 -8.07
N LYS A 517 -0.34 -18.52 -7.64
CA LYS A 517 -1.56 -18.63 -8.46
C LYS A 517 -2.03 -17.34 -9.14
N LEU A 518 -1.41 -16.19 -8.82
CA LEU A 518 -1.85 -14.89 -9.35
C LEU A 518 -1.83 -14.84 -10.88
N ASP A 519 -2.87 -14.25 -11.47
CA ASP A 519 -2.91 -13.87 -12.88
C ASP A 519 -2.33 -12.45 -13.02
N LEU A 520 -1.10 -12.35 -13.52
CA LEU A 520 -0.38 -11.08 -13.66
C LEU A 520 -0.49 -10.48 -15.07
N ASN A 521 -1.50 -10.88 -15.86
CA ASN A 521 -1.68 -10.39 -17.22
C ASN A 521 -2.06 -8.89 -17.33
N GLY A 522 -2.15 -8.18 -16.20
CA GLY A 522 -2.39 -6.74 -16.10
C GLY A 522 -3.82 -6.29 -16.42
N HIS A 523 -4.57 -7.06 -17.21
CA HIS A 523 -5.98 -6.77 -17.53
C HIS A 523 -6.93 -7.23 -16.43
N ASN A 524 -6.55 -8.23 -15.63
CA ASN A 524 -7.41 -8.83 -14.62
C ASN A 524 -7.09 -8.41 -13.18
N ILE A 525 -6.10 -7.54 -12.96
CA ILE A 525 -5.79 -6.97 -11.64
C ILE A 525 -6.09 -5.48 -11.69
N ALA A 526 -7.17 -5.02 -11.06
CA ALA A 526 -7.57 -3.62 -11.03
C ALA A 526 -6.46 -2.64 -10.62
N ALA A 527 -5.51 -3.11 -9.81
CA ALA A 527 -4.35 -2.34 -9.39
C ALA A 527 -3.24 -2.20 -10.46
N LEU A 528 -3.27 -3.02 -11.53
CA LEU A 528 -2.38 -2.97 -12.71
C LEU A 528 -3.08 -2.47 -13.99
N ARG A 529 -4.42 -2.42 -14.02
CA ARG A 529 -5.26 -2.20 -15.21
C ARG A 529 -5.09 -0.85 -15.88
N ASN A 530 -4.64 0.17 -15.16
CA ASN A 530 -4.62 1.52 -15.69
C ASN A 530 -3.25 1.81 -16.27
N GLU A 531 -3.22 2.12 -17.56
CA GLU A 531 -2.06 2.69 -18.22
C GLU A 531 -1.58 3.92 -17.44
N PHE A 532 -0.29 4.23 -17.55
CA PHE A 532 0.31 5.44 -16.97
C PHE A 532 -0.21 6.76 -17.59
N LYS A 533 -1.39 6.74 -18.22
CA LYS A 533 -2.09 7.88 -18.81
C LYS A 533 -2.37 8.96 -17.78
#